data_AF-A0A428TU34-F1
#
_entry.id   AF-A0A428TU34-F1
#
_cell.length_a   1.000
_cell.length_b   1.000
_cell.length_c   1.000
_cell.angle_alpha   90.00
_cell.angle_beta   90.00
_cell.angle_gamma   90.00
#
_symmetry.space_group_name_H-M   'P 1'
#
loop_
_entity.id
_entity.type
_entity.pdbx_description
1 polymer ?
#
loop_
_entity_poly.entity_id
_entity_poly.type
_entity_poly.pdbx_seq_one_letter_code
_entity_poly.pdbx_strand_id
1 'polypeptide(L)'
;MHAAKSFDVLERWVFDVESFPAWGDAGMEEEQEEQLFNAAGIEIEEEDDESVNWTDVNEALRGALCRVAHAAEMMPPLPAGSTFTLAVELRDEAAAPISHPQHWIPSQPNLQPPTETSLNQGSSLGGQNTTPIRSVRAGPLFFECWIEQSEPTS
;
A
#
# COMPACT_ATOMS: atom_id res chain seq x y z
N MET A 1 3.25 -14.36 3.58
CA MET A 1 3.66 -15.74 3.25
C MET A 1 3.33 -16.64 4.42
N HIS A 2 2.79 -17.83 4.16
CA HIS A 2 2.34 -18.78 5.17
C HIS A 2 2.91 -20.17 4.94
N ALA A 3 3.15 -20.90 6.04
CA ALA A 3 3.50 -22.30 5.98
C ALA A 3 2.30 -23.14 5.48
N ALA A 4 2.56 -24.09 4.56
CA ALA A 4 1.51 -24.84 3.87
C ALA A 4 0.55 -25.62 4.79
N LYS A 5 1.04 -26.13 5.92
CA LYS A 5 0.31 -27.06 6.80
C LYS A 5 -0.35 -26.37 7.98
N SER A 6 0.37 -25.48 8.66
CA SER A 6 -0.11 -24.79 9.86
C SER A 6 -0.75 -23.45 9.56
N PHE A 7 -0.51 -22.88 8.38
CA PHE A 7 -0.88 -21.50 8.01
C PHE A 7 -0.23 -20.41 8.88
N ASP A 8 0.79 -20.78 9.67
CA ASP A 8 1.58 -19.81 10.44
C ASP A 8 2.18 -18.77 9.49
N VAL A 9 2.11 -17.50 9.90
CA VAL A 9 2.65 -16.39 9.13
C VAL A 9 4.16 -16.40 9.22
N LEU A 10 4.82 -16.64 8.09
CA LEU A 10 6.29 -16.67 8.00
C LEU A 10 6.87 -15.29 7.68
N GLU A 11 6.22 -14.58 6.75
CA GLU A 11 6.63 -13.25 6.29
C GLU A 11 5.41 -12.38 6.02
N ARG A 12 5.48 -11.09 6.35
CA ARG A 12 4.53 -10.05 5.94
C ARG A 12 5.29 -8.95 5.24
N TRP A 13 4.93 -8.68 3.99
CA TRP A 13 5.45 -7.55 3.23
C TRP A 13 4.44 -6.44 3.36
N VAL A 14 4.75 -5.45 4.19
CA VAL A 14 3.82 -4.40 4.57
C VAL A 14 4.11 -3.15 3.74
N PHE A 15 3.04 -2.57 3.22
CA PHE A 15 3.04 -1.29 2.52
C PHE A 15 2.05 -0.41 3.27
N ASP A 16 2.56 0.56 4.03
CA ASP A 16 1.74 1.54 4.71
C ASP A 16 1.56 2.75 3.80
N VAL A 17 0.31 3.01 3.44
CA VAL A 17 -0.06 3.93 2.38
C VAL A 17 -0.80 5.12 2.99
N GLU A 18 -0.07 6.21 3.22
CA GLU A 18 -0.65 7.46 3.70
C GLU A 18 -1.30 8.24 2.56
N SER A 19 -0.68 8.28 1.38
CA SER A 19 -1.24 8.87 0.17
C SER A 19 -0.83 8.05 -1.05
N PHE A 20 -1.79 7.72 -1.90
CA PHE A 20 -1.51 7.00 -3.15
C PHE A 20 -2.14 7.75 -4.33
N PRO A 21 -1.44 7.87 -5.47
CA PRO A 21 -1.98 8.57 -6.62
C PRO A 21 -3.21 7.84 -7.17
N ALA A 22 -4.20 8.62 -7.64
CA ALA A 22 -5.29 8.10 -8.47
C ALA A 22 -4.75 7.86 -9.89
N TRP A 23 -4.00 6.77 -10.05
CA TRP A 23 -3.45 6.35 -11.34
C TRP A 23 -4.58 6.06 -12.33
N GLY A 24 -5.05 7.06 -13.07
CA GLY A 24 -6.16 6.87 -14.02
C GLY A 24 -7.05 8.08 -14.31
N ASP A 25 -6.90 9.22 -13.63
CA ASP A 25 -7.66 10.44 -14.00
C ASP A 25 -6.93 11.34 -15.00
N ALA A 26 -5.71 10.95 -15.41
CA ALA A 26 -4.96 11.58 -16.50
C ALA A 26 -5.65 11.46 -17.88
N GLY A 27 -6.83 10.80 -17.95
CA GLY A 27 -7.69 10.75 -19.13
C GLY A 27 -8.88 11.73 -19.10
N MET A 28 -9.06 12.52 -18.02
CA MET A 28 -10.05 13.60 -17.94
C MET A 28 -9.42 15.00 -18.14
N GLU A 29 -8.13 15.06 -18.43
CA GLU A 29 -7.44 16.32 -18.76
C GLU A 29 -7.86 16.85 -20.15
N GLU A 30 -8.27 15.98 -21.09
CA GLU A 30 -8.68 16.38 -22.44
C GLU A 30 -10.05 17.10 -22.51
N GLU A 31 -10.92 16.98 -21.49
CA GLU A 31 -12.26 17.62 -21.51
C GLU A 31 -12.31 18.99 -20.80
N GLN A 32 -11.27 19.37 -20.03
CA GLN A 32 -11.24 20.63 -19.28
C GLN A 32 -10.58 21.79 -20.05
N GLU A 33 -9.65 21.52 -20.98
CA GLU A 33 -8.98 22.57 -21.77
C GLU A 33 -9.94 23.29 -22.76
N GLU A 34 -11.02 22.65 -23.24
CA GLU A 34 -11.94 23.30 -24.18
C GLU A 34 -12.95 24.28 -23.55
N GLN A 35 -13.14 24.25 -22.22
CA GLN A 35 -14.16 25.08 -21.56
C GLN A 35 -13.64 26.43 -21.03
N LEU A 36 -12.32 26.59 -20.85
CA LEU A 36 -11.72 27.82 -20.32
C LEU A 36 -11.59 28.95 -21.36
N PHE A 37 -11.61 28.64 -22.66
CA PHE A 37 -11.43 29.65 -23.71
C PHE A 37 -12.65 30.55 -24.00
N ASN A 38 -13.81 30.30 -23.39
CA ASN A 38 -15.07 30.98 -23.77
C ASN A 38 -15.75 31.85 -22.69
N ALA A 39 -15.17 32.03 -21.50
CA ALA A 39 -15.81 32.85 -20.46
C ALA A 39 -14.87 33.87 -19.80
N ALA A 40 -14.73 35.01 -20.48
CA ALA A 40 -14.58 36.34 -19.86
C ALA A 40 -13.43 36.55 -18.87
N GLY A 41 -12.24 36.87 -19.40
CA GLY A 41 -11.36 37.98 -18.98
C GLY A 41 -11.35 38.43 -17.50
N ILE A 42 -11.28 37.49 -16.57
CA ILE A 42 -10.99 37.74 -15.16
C ILE A 42 -9.69 36.99 -14.88
N GLU A 43 -8.60 37.74 -14.70
CA GLU A 43 -7.34 37.21 -14.17
C GLU A 43 -7.60 36.80 -12.72
N ILE A 44 -7.93 35.53 -12.52
CA ILE A 44 -7.77 34.89 -11.21
C ILE A 44 -6.27 34.63 -11.11
N GLU A 45 -5.64 35.15 -10.05
CA GLU A 45 -4.29 34.73 -9.68
C GLU A 45 -4.34 33.21 -9.45
N GLU A 46 -3.92 32.44 -10.46
CA GLU A 46 -3.68 31.01 -10.34
C GLU A 46 -2.59 30.87 -9.27
N GLU A 47 -2.97 30.49 -8.04
CA GLU A 47 -2.03 29.89 -7.10
C GLU A 47 -1.33 28.78 -7.89
N ASP A 48 -0.01 28.90 -8.07
CA ASP A 48 0.85 27.94 -8.79
C ASP A 48 0.40 26.51 -8.46
N ASP A 49 -0.44 25.95 -9.33
CA ASP A 49 -0.78 24.54 -9.30
C ASP A 49 0.51 23.87 -9.76
N GLU A 50 1.38 23.51 -8.80
CA GLU A 50 2.63 22.79 -9.05
C GLU A 50 2.25 21.49 -9.78
N SER A 51 2.23 21.56 -11.11
CA SER A 51 1.88 20.44 -11.98
C SER A 51 2.65 19.22 -11.52
N VAL A 52 1.95 18.15 -11.15
CA VAL A 52 2.56 16.96 -10.56
C VAL A 52 3.64 16.43 -11.51
N ASN A 53 4.89 16.36 -11.04
CA ASN A 53 5.97 15.77 -11.81
C ASN A 53 5.84 14.25 -11.83
N TRP A 54 4.99 13.73 -12.72
CA TRP A 54 4.74 12.30 -12.87
C TRP A 54 6.00 11.48 -13.20
N THR A 55 7.02 12.09 -13.80
CA THR A 55 8.30 11.41 -14.02
C THR A 55 8.97 11.08 -12.69
N ASP A 56 9.02 12.04 -11.76
CA ASP A 56 9.59 11.82 -10.42
C ASP A 56 8.78 10.78 -9.63
N VAL A 57 7.45 10.85 -9.67
CA VAL A 57 6.56 9.87 -9.02
C VAL A 57 6.82 8.45 -9.54
N ASN A 58 6.89 8.28 -10.86
CA ASN A 58 7.15 6.98 -11.50
C ASN A 58 8.55 6.45 -11.16
N GLU A 59 9.57 7.31 -11.17
CA GLU A 59 10.94 6.93 -10.83
C GLU A 59 11.08 6.56 -9.35
N ALA A 60 10.39 7.28 -8.46
CA ALA A 60 10.32 6.97 -7.04
C ALA A 60 9.65 5.61 -6.78
N LEU A 61 8.51 5.33 -7.43
CA LEU A 61 7.83 4.04 -7.36
C LEU A 61 8.71 2.92 -7.89
N ARG A 62 9.33 3.11 -9.07
CA ARG A 62 10.24 2.14 -9.69
C ARG A 62 11.41 1.82 -8.77
N GLY A 63 12.03 2.84 -8.18
CA GLY A 63 13.11 2.67 -7.22
C GLY A 63 12.70 1.87 -5.98
N ALA A 64 11.48 2.09 -5.47
CA ALA A 64 10.94 1.33 -4.36
C ALA A 64 10.70 -0.14 -4.70
N LEU A 65 10.10 -0.43 -5.86
CA LEU A 65 9.90 -1.79 -6.34
C LEU A 65 11.22 -2.53 -6.55
N CYS A 66 12.25 -1.86 -7.09
CA CYS A 66 13.60 -2.45 -7.20
C CYS A 66 14.19 -2.81 -5.83
N ARG A 67 13.98 -1.96 -4.81
CA ARG A 67 14.45 -2.23 -3.44
C ARG A 67 13.71 -3.40 -2.78
N VAL A 68 12.40 -3.50 -3.00
CA VAL A 68 11.59 -4.63 -2.54
C VAL A 68 12.03 -5.92 -3.22
N ALA A 69 12.20 -5.92 -4.54
CA ALA A 69 12.66 -7.09 -5.28
C ALA A 69 14.05 -7.54 -4.81
N HIS A 70 14.99 -6.61 -4.66
CA HIS A 70 16.31 -6.93 -4.15
C HIS A 70 16.27 -7.48 -2.72
N ALA A 71 15.44 -6.91 -1.84
CA ALA A 71 15.26 -7.43 -0.50
C ALA A 71 14.75 -8.88 -0.56
N ALA A 72 13.76 -9.18 -1.41
CA ALA A 72 13.19 -10.52 -1.57
C ALA A 72 14.22 -11.53 -2.11
N GLU A 73 15.08 -11.14 -3.04
CA GLU A 73 16.16 -11.99 -3.57
C GLU A 73 17.20 -12.39 -2.51
N MET A 74 17.41 -11.52 -1.52
CA MET A 74 18.36 -11.75 -0.44
C MET A 74 17.79 -12.61 0.70
N MET A 75 16.50 -12.97 0.62
CA MET A 75 15.83 -13.76 1.66
C MET A 75 16.15 -15.25 1.55
N PRO A 76 16.23 -15.96 2.69
CA PRO A 76 16.29 -17.41 2.68
C PRO A 76 15.07 -18.03 1.98
N PRO A 77 15.23 -19.21 1.36
CA PRO A 77 14.10 -19.89 0.73
C PRO A 77 13.05 -20.29 1.78
N LEU A 78 11.78 -20.04 1.46
CA LEU A 78 10.65 -20.48 2.29
C LEU A 78 10.46 -22.01 2.23
N PRO A 79 9.85 -22.61 3.27
CA PRO A 79 9.50 -24.03 3.25
C PRO A 79 8.68 -24.42 2.01
N ALA A 80 8.90 -25.63 1.50
CA ALA A 80 8.22 -26.11 0.30
C ALA A 80 6.69 -26.10 0.48
N GLY A 81 5.99 -25.61 -0.55
CA GLY A 81 4.53 -25.49 -0.56
C GLY A 81 3.99 -24.26 0.18
N SER A 82 4.84 -23.35 0.65
CA SER A 82 4.40 -22.07 1.21
C SER A 82 3.49 -21.32 0.24
N THR A 83 2.51 -20.61 0.79
CA THR A 83 1.51 -19.85 0.01
C THR A 83 1.48 -18.39 0.47
N PHE A 84 0.67 -17.57 -0.19
CA PHE A 84 0.46 -16.18 0.20
C PHE A 84 -1.03 -15.84 0.28
N THR A 85 -1.32 -14.77 1.01
CA THR A 85 -2.61 -14.09 1.02
C THR A 85 -2.37 -12.60 0.98
N LEU A 86 -3.41 -11.83 0.67
CA LEU A 86 -3.42 -10.38 0.73
C LEU A 86 -4.41 -9.95 1.82
N ALA A 87 -3.98 -9.05 2.69
CA ALA A 87 -4.83 -8.35 3.63
C ALA A 87 -4.75 -6.85 3.33
N VAL A 88 -5.88 -6.17 3.46
CA VAL A 88 -5.98 -4.73 3.29
C VAL A 88 -6.55 -4.16 4.57
N GLU A 89 -5.81 -3.24 5.17
CA GLU A 89 -6.29 -2.44 6.29
C GLU A 89 -6.99 -1.21 5.72
N LEU A 90 -8.22 -1.00 6.16
CA LEU A 90 -9.02 0.16 5.76
C LEU A 90 -8.84 1.24 6.81
N ARG A 91 -8.91 2.50 6.39
CA ARG A 91 -9.03 3.63 7.33
C ARG A 91 -10.29 3.47 8.17
N ASP A 92 -10.29 4.01 9.39
CA ASP A 92 -11.39 3.84 10.34
C ASP A 92 -12.74 4.31 9.80
N GLU A 93 -12.76 5.38 8.99
CA GLU A 93 -13.99 5.92 8.40
C GLU A 93 -14.42 5.24 7.11
N ALA A 94 -13.61 4.31 6.56
CA ALA A 94 -13.87 3.69 5.29
C ALA A 94 -14.96 2.61 5.41
N ALA A 95 -15.90 2.61 4.46
CA ALA A 95 -16.92 1.58 4.40
C ALA A 95 -16.31 0.21 4.04
N ALA A 96 -16.83 -0.85 4.66
CA ALA A 96 -16.45 -2.21 4.31
C ALA A 96 -16.74 -2.48 2.80
N PRO A 97 -15.84 -3.17 2.08
CA PRO A 97 -15.91 -3.36 0.63
C PRO A 97 -16.92 -4.46 0.23
N ILE A 98 -18.16 -4.35 0.73
CA ILE A 98 -19.22 -5.36 0.59
C ILE A 98 -19.75 -5.40 -0.86
N SER A 99 -19.72 -4.27 -1.56
CA SER A 99 -20.16 -4.14 -2.96
C SER A 99 -19.06 -4.37 -3.99
N HIS A 100 -17.84 -4.71 -3.55
CA HIS A 100 -16.73 -4.97 -4.47
C HIS A 100 -16.98 -6.28 -5.25
N PRO A 101 -16.71 -6.35 -6.57
CA PRO A 101 -16.98 -7.54 -7.38
C PRO A 101 -16.29 -8.80 -6.86
N GLN A 102 -15.07 -8.65 -6.35
CA GLN A 102 -14.37 -9.69 -5.61
C GLN A 102 -14.79 -9.64 -4.14
N HIS A 103 -15.24 -10.77 -3.60
CA HIS A 103 -15.62 -10.88 -2.19
C HIS A 103 -14.40 -10.74 -1.28
N TRP A 104 -14.53 -9.86 -0.30
CA TRP A 104 -13.59 -9.68 0.82
C TRP A 104 -14.22 -10.23 2.10
N ILE A 105 -13.40 -10.90 2.91
CA ILE A 105 -13.79 -11.37 4.24
C ILE A 105 -12.91 -10.69 5.28
N PRO A 106 -13.43 -10.42 6.49
CA PRO A 106 -12.59 -10.00 7.61
C PRO A 106 -11.47 -11.02 7.86
N SER A 107 -10.29 -10.53 8.22
CA SER A 107 -9.17 -11.41 8.62
C SER A 107 -9.50 -12.17 9.91
N GLN A 108 -8.73 -13.22 10.20
CA GLN A 108 -8.87 -13.96 11.46
C GLN A 108 -8.54 -13.06 12.66
N PRO A 109 -9.15 -13.26 13.85
CA PRO A 109 -8.95 -12.38 15.01
C PRO A 109 -7.49 -12.17 15.42
N ASN A 110 -6.64 -13.20 15.28
CA ASN A 110 -5.20 -13.12 15.58
C ASN A 110 -4.40 -12.27 14.57
N LEU A 111 -5.01 -11.86 13.46
CA LEU A 111 -4.44 -11.02 12.40
C LEU A 111 -5.13 -9.65 12.32
N GLN A 112 -5.97 -9.30 13.29
CA GLN A 112 -6.65 -8.00 13.31
C GLN A 112 -5.86 -7.00 14.18
N PRO A 113 -5.62 -5.77 13.68
CA PRO A 113 -5.01 -4.72 14.48
C PRO A 113 -5.96 -4.30 15.60
N PRO A 114 -5.45 -3.62 16.64
CA PRO A 114 -6.31 -3.07 17.67
C PRO A 114 -7.25 -2.01 17.06
N THR A 115 -8.49 -1.99 17.53
CA THR A 115 -9.50 -0.97 17.19
C THR A 115 -10.02 -0.33 18.46
N GLU A 116 -10.78 0.77 18.36
CA GLU A 116 -11.41 1.40 19.54
C GLU A 116 -12.28 0.41 20.35
N THR A 117 -12.88 -0.57 19.67
CA THR A 117 -13.74 -1.59 20.30
C THR A 117 -12.99 -2.85 20.74
N SER A 118 -11.77 -3.07 20.24
CA SER A 118 -10.91 -4.21 20.58
C SER A 118 -9.46 -3.74 20.67
N LEU A 119 -9.05 -3.33 21.87
CA LEU A 119 -7.72 -2.75 22.13
C LEU A 119 -6.57 -3.77 22.04
N ASN A 120 -6.87 -5.07 22.03
CA ASN A 120 -5.84 -6.10 21.94
C ASN A 120 -5.47 -6.34 20.48
N GLN A 121 -4.20 -6.13 20.16
CA GLN A 121 -3.62 -6.52 18.87
C GLN A 121 -3.60 -8.04 18.73
N GLY A 122 -3.94 -8.54 17.54
CA GLY A 122 -3.86 -9.96 17.22
C GLY A 122 -2.44 -10.51 17.40
N SER A 123 -2.32 -11.70 18.01
CA SER A 123 -1.04 -12.32 18.38
C SER A 123 -0.12 -12.67 17.21
N SER A 124 -0.61 -12.60 15.97
CA SER A 124 0.14 -12.92 14.75
C SER A 124 0.56 -11.66 13.96
N LEU A 125 0.37 -10.46 14.52
CA LEU A 125 0.82 -9.19 13.95
C LEU A 125 2.17 -8.73 14.56
N GLY A 126 2.92 -7.92 13.80
CA GLY A 126 4.19 -7.30 14.21
C GLY A 126 5.44 -8.13 13.90
N GLY A 127 5.27 -9.43 13.64
CA GLY A 127 6.38 -10.38 13.49
C GLY A 127 7.28 -10.43 14.72
N GLN A 128 8.31 -11.26 14.66
CA GLN A 128 9.38 -11.25 15.66
C GLN A 128 10.53 -10.33 15.24
N ASN A 129 10.73 -10.16 13.93
CA ASN A 129 11.73 -9.26 13.36
C ASN A 129 11.10 -8.35 12.31
N THR A 130 11.36 -7.05 12.39
CA THR A 130 10.90 -6.04 11.43
C THR A 130 12.11 -5.41 10.75
N THR A 131 12.15 -5.47 9.42
CA THR A 131 13.23 -4.88 8.62
C THR A 131 12.67 -3.82 7.67
N PRO A 132 13.02 -2.52 7.84
CA PRO A 132 12.59 -1.48 6.94
C PRO A 132 13.26 -1.63 5.57
N ILE A 133 12.50 -1.41 4.49
CA ILE A 133 13.00 -1.55 3.11
C ILE A 133 13.18 -0.17 2.48
N ARG A 134 12.12 0.64 2.47
CA ARG A 134 12.10 1.96 1.83
C ARG A 134 10.95 2.83 2.38
N SER A 135 11.20 4.13 2.46
CA SER A 135 10.17 5.18 2.57
C SER A 135 10.20 6.02 1.29
N VAL A 136 9.04 6.35 0.74
CA VAL A 136 8.88 7.01 -0.56
C VAL A 136 7.98 8.21 -0.40
N ARG A 137 8.46 9.40 -0.75
CA ARG A 137 7.67 10.63 -0.82
C ARG A 137 7.98 11.36 -2.13
N ALA A 138 7.03 11.38 -3.05
CA ALA A 138 7.13 12.04 -4.35
C ALA A 138 5.74 12.47 -4.83
N GLY A 139 5.47 13.78 -4.83
CA GLY A 139 4.15 14.33 -5.15
C GLY A 139 3.01 13.63 -4.37
N PRO A 140 1.98 13.09 -5.05
CA PRO A 140 0.86 12.40 -4.39
C PRO A 140 1.19 10.99 -3.87
N LEU A 141 2.40 10.47 -4.12
CA LEU A 141 2.84 9.16 -3.66
C LEU A 141 3.58 9.28 -2.32
N PHE A 142 2.95 8.80 -1.25
CA PHE A 142 3.56 8.64 0.06
C PHE A 142 3.24 7.27 0.65
N PHE A 143 4.28 6.44 0.77
CA PHE A 143 4.17 5.15 1.45
C PHE A 143 5.50 4.72 2.07
N GLU A 144 5.40 3.86 3.07
CA GLU A 144 6.53 3.15 3.65
C GLU A 144 6.38 1.64 3.44
N CYS A 145 7.50 0.94 3.27
CA CYS A 145 7.48 -0.51 3.19
C CYS A 145 8.55 -1.19 4.03
N TRP A 146 8.16 -2.29 4.64
CA TRP A 146 8.99 -3.14 5.48
C TRP A 146 8.56 -4.59 5.36
N ILE A 147 9.41 -5.47 5.87
CA ILE A 147 9.10 -6.88 6.04
C ILE A 147 9.06 -7.23 7.52
N GLU A 148 8.04 -7.96 7.93
CA GLU A 148 7.96 -8.61 9.24
C GLU A 148 8.14 -10.13 9.07
N GLN A 149 8.95 -10.75 9.91
CA GLN A 149 9.24 -12.18 9.83
C GLN A 149 8.99 -12.86 11.17
N SER A 150 8.50 -14.10 11.14
CA SER A 150 8.57 -14.98 12.30
C SER A 150 9.97 -15.58 12.43
N GLU A 151 10.36 -16.03 13.62
CA GLU A 151 11.55 -16.88 13.73
C GLU A 151 11.40 -18.09 12.78
N PRO A 152 12.49 -18.52 12.13
CA PRO A 152 12.48 -19.77 11.39
C PRO A 152 12.21 -20.90 12.39
N THR A 153 11.07 -21.56 12.27
CA THR A 153 10.84 -22.84 12.95
C THR A 153 11.98 -23.78 12.59
N SER A 154 12.85 -24.06 13.56
CA SER A 154 13.99 -24.98 13.46
C SER A 154 13.54 -26.42 13.24
#